data_AF-A0A8J6VRP0-F1
#
_entry.id   AF-A0A8J6VRP0-F1
#
_cell.length_a   1.000
_cell.length_b   1.000
_cell.length_c   1.000
_cell.angle_alpha   90.00
_cell.angle_beta   90.00
_cell.angle_gamma   90.00
#
_symmetry.space_group_name_H-M   'P 1'
#
loop_
_entity.id
_entity.type
_entity.pdbx_description
1 polymer ?
#
loop_
_entity_poly.entity_id
_entity_poly.type
_entity_poly.pdbx_seq_one_letter_code
_entity_poly.pdbx_strand_id
1 'polypeptide(L)' 'MLQGIQFWTLTVNPDRSARLMCERDQGDVAVTQEIPFTDFPLQSLKLYYQQGVLFLPSEY' A
#
# COMPACT_ATOMS: atom_id res chain seq x y z
N MET A 1 -18.76 -3.75 -0.82
CA MET A 1 -18.34 -2.68 -1.74
C MET A 1 -17.23 -1.92 -1.04
N LEU A 2 -16.03 -1.84 -1.62
CA LEU A 2 -14.96 -1.02 -1.03
C LEU A 2 -15.46 0.44 -1.02
N GLN A 3 -15.42 1.08 0.14
CA GLN A 3 -15.78 2.49 0.27
C GLN A 3 -14.83 3.35 -0.60
N GLY A 4 -15.17 4.61 -0.86
CA GLY A 4 -14.57 5.42 -1.94
C GLY A 4 -13.05 5.62 -1.92
N ILE A 5 -12.37 5.19 -0.85
CA ILE A 5 -10.92 5.26 -0.65
C ILE A 5 -10.36 3.88 -0.29
N GLN A 6 -9.12 3.61 -0.71
CA GLN A 6 -8.37 2.40 -0.38
C GLN A 6 -7.09 2.78 0.35
N PHE A 7 -6.74 1.99 1.36
CA PHE A 7 -5.54 2.19 2.17
C PHE A 7 -4.50 1.14 1.80
N TRP A 8 -3.32 1.59 1.41
CA TRP A 8 -2.23 0.73 0.96
C TRP A 8 -0.99 0.91 1.82
N THR A 9 -0.36 -0.20 2.20
CA THR A 9 0.92 -0.22 2.91
C THR A 9 1.93 -1.04 2.11
N LEU A 10 3.01 -0.39 1.68
CA LEU A 10 4.19 -1.04 1.12
C LEU A 10 5.19 -1.28 2.26
N THR A 11 5.72 -2.50 2.36
CA THR A 11 6.82 -2.86 3.27
C THR A 11 7.95 -3.47 2.45
N VAL A 12 9.15 -2.92 2.53
CA VAL A 12 10.35 -3.40 1.84
C VAL A 12 11.23 -4.18 2.82
N ASN A 13 11.57 -5.41 2.45
CA ASN A 13 12.40 -6.31 3.24
C ASN A 13 13.89 -6.03 3.03
N PRO A 14 14.77 -6.50 3.93
CA PRO A 14 16.22 -6.31 3.79
C PRO A 14 16.83 -6.92 2.52
N ASP A 15 16.20 -7.96 1.95
CA ASP A 15 16.62 -8.61 0.70
C ASP A 15 16.10 -7.91 -0.57
N ARG A 16 15.47 -6.73 -0.40
CA ARG A 16 14.82 -5.93 -1.46
C ARG A 16 13.57 -6.56 -2.07
N SER A 17 13.05 -7.66 -1.53
CA SER A 17 11.66 -8.03 -1.78
C SER A 17 10.74 -7.04 -1.06
N ALA A 18 9.48 -6.95 -1.48
CA ALA A 18 8.50 -6.10 -0.82
C ALA A 18 7.12 -6.74 -0.80
N ARG A 19 6.30 -6.26 0.11
CA ARG A 19 4.91 -6.67 0.27
C ARG A 19 4.02 -5.45 0.22
N LEU A 20 3.07 -5.43 -0.70
CA LEU A 20 2.06 -4.39 -0.82
C LEU A 20 0.71 -4.94 -0.35
N MET A 21 0.13 -4.30 0.67
CA MET A 21 -1.13 -4.73 1.28
C MET A 21 -2.18 -3.64 1.13
N CYS A 22 -3.39 -4.00 0.71
CA CYS A 22 -4.56 -3.13 0.78
C CYS A 22 -5.40 -3.52 1.99
N GLU A 23 -5.65 -2.56 2.89
CA GLU A 23 -6.48 -2.72 4.07
C GLU A 23 -7.87 -2.12 3.81
N ARG A 24 -8.92 -2.81 4.28
CA ARG A 24 -10.28 -2.26 4.31
C ARG A 24 -10.49 -1.50 5.61
N ASP A 25 -11.48 -0.61 5.62
CA ASP A 25 -11.90 0.16 6.80
C ASP A 25 -12.19 -0.69 8.05
N GLN A 26 -12.52 -1.97 7.86
CA GLN A 26 -12.80 -2.92 8.94
C GLN A 26 -11.54 -3.57 9.55
N GLY A 27 -10.33 -3.17 9.12
CA GLY A 27 -9.06 -3.72 9.61
C GLY A 27 -8.62 -5.03 8.96
N ASP A 28 -9.41 -5.55 8.00
CA ASP A 28 -9.05 -6.74 7.24
C ASP A 28 -8.23 -6.41 6.00
N VAL A 29 -7.27 -7.27 5.68
CA VAL A 29 -6.51 -7.21 4.43
C VAL A 29 -7.41 -7.66 3.26
N ALA A 30 -7.59 -6.78 2.28
CA ALA A 30 -8.32 -7.07 1.05
C ALA A 30 -7.46 -7.79 0.01
N VAL A 31 -6.25 -7.28 -0.17
CA VAL A 31 -5.33 -7.71 -1.22
C VAL A 31 -3.93 -7.72 -0.63
N THR A 32 -3.15 -8.72 -1.01
CA THR A 32 -1.71 -8.77 -0.77
C THR A 32 -1.03 -9.07 -2.09
N GLN A 33 0.00 -8.29 -2.40
CA GLN A 33 0.87 -8.50 -3.54
C GLN A 33 2.30 -8.64 -3.04
N GLU A 34 2.91 -9.79 -3.30
CA GLU A 34 4.34 -9.98 -3.10
C GLU A 34 5.09 -9.43 -4.32
N ILE A 35 6.13 -8.65 -4.06
CA ILE A 35 6.99 -8.00 -5.04
C ILE A 35 8.38 -8.63 -4.88
N PRO A 36 8.85 -9.45 -5.84
CA PRO A 36 10.12 -10.16 -5.69
C PRO A 36 11.34 -9.25 -5.55
N PHE A 37 11.28 -8.03 -6.11
CA PHE A 37 12.35 -7.06 -6.05
C PHE A 37 11.83 -5.62 -6.24
N THR A 38 12.36 -4.68 -5.46
CA THR A 38 12.18 -3.24 -5.64
C THR A 38 13.45 -2.48 -5.23
N ASP A 39 13.69 -1.34 -5.87
CA ASP A 39 14.72 -0.37 -5.49
C ASP A 39 14.15 0.78 -4.64
N PHE A 40 12.90 0.66 -4.18
CA PHE A 40 12.25 1.70 -3.39
C PHE A 40 13.05 2.00 -2.11
N PRO A 41 13.38 3.28 -1.85
CA PRO A 41 14.38 3.61 -0.85
C PRO A 41 13.88 3.53 0.60
N LEU A 42 12.56 3.64 0.81
CA LEU A 42 11.97 3.60 2.15
C LEU A 42 11.56 2.18 2.51
N GLN A 43 11.81 1.80 3.77
CA GLN A 43 11.40 0.49 4.30
C GLN A 43 9.88 0.35 4.39
N SER A 44 9.14 1.45 4.54
CA SER A 44 7.68 1.44 4.56
C SER A 44 7.11 2.72 3.99
N LEU A 45 5.97 2.59 3.32
CA LEU A 45 5.20 3.69 2.77
C LEU A 45 3.71 3.40 2.88
N LYS A 46 2.95 4.41 3.31
CA LYS A 46 1.49 4.40 3.21
C LYS A 46 1.05 5.21 2.00
N LEU A 47 0.06 4.70 1.28
CA LEU A 47 -0.53 5.31 0.09
C LEU A 47 -2.05 5.20 0.17
N TYR A 48 -2.73 6.24 -0.28
CA TYR A 48 -4.18 6.25 -0.40
C TYR A 48 -4.55 6.26 -1.88
N TYR A 49 -5.60 5.52 -2.24
CA TYR A 49 -6.13 5.51 -3.59
C TYR A 49 -7.61 5.85 -3.58
N GLN A 50 -7.99 6.90 -4.31
CA GLN A 50 -9.37 7.35 -4.42
C GLN A 50 -9.61 7.91 -5.82
N GLN A 51 -10.72 7.47 -6.44
CA GLN A 51 -11.20 8.00 -7.74
C GLN A 51 -10.15 8.03 -8.86
N GLY A 52 -9.25 7.05 -8.91
CA GLY A 52 -8.21 6.98 -9.96
C GLY A 52 -6.90 7.69 -9.60
N VAL A 53 -6.82 8.32 -8.43
CA VAL A 53 -5.62 9.03 -7.96
C VAL A 53 -4.98 8.23 -6.83
N LEU A 54 -3.67 8.02 -6.93
CA LEU A 54 -2.82 7.46 -5.88
C LEU A 54 -2.00 8.62 -5.27
N PHE A 55 -2.05 8.78 -3.96
CA PHE A 55 -1.43 9.91 -3.27
C PHE A 55 -0.93 9.53 -1.88
N LEU A 56 -0.06 10.37 -1.32
CA LEU A 56 0.44 10.23 0.04
C LEU A 56 -0.61 10.67 1.06
N PRO A 57 -0.58 10.14 2.30
CA PRO A 57 -1.47 10.60 3.37
C PRO A 57 -1.39 12.11 3.65
N SER A 58 -0.25 12.75 3.36
CA SER A 58 -0.05 14.19 3.52
C SER A 58 -0.65 15.04 2.38
N GLU A 59 -1.12 14.42 1.30
CA GLU A 59 -1.71 15.08 0.13
C GLU A 59 -3.25 15.01 0.13
N TYR A 60 -3.84 14.41 1.18
CA TYR A 60 -5.29 14.38 1.42
C TYR A 60 -5.79 15.67 2.07
#